data_AF-D5GCZ7-F1
#
_entry.id   AF-D5GCZ7-F1
#
_cell.length_a   1.000
_cell.length_b   1.000
_cell.length_c   1.000
_cell.angle_alpha   90.00
_cell.angle_beta   90.00
_cell.angle_gamma   90.00
#
_symmetry.space_group_name_H-M   'P 1'
#
loop_
_entity.id
_entity.type
_entity.pdbx_description
1 polymer ?
#
loop_
_entity_poly.entity_id
_entity_poly.type
_entity_poly.pdbx_seq_one_letter_code
_entity_poly.pdbx_strand_id
1 'polypeptide(L)' 'MAAPIQKNKITERVAVDPKTGEFQRKPSVFRDAISKAHGARFPPEKGRNQLYVSYACPWAHGTQIIREP' A
#
# COMPACT_ATOMS: atom_id res chain seq x y z
N MET A 1 -16.14 -6.24 -16.20
CA MET A 1 -17.28 -5.73 -15.41
C MET A 1 -17.44 -6.61 -14.17
N ALA A 2 -17.17 -6.05 -12.99
CA ALA A 2 -17.69 -6.52 -11.71
C ALA A 2 -17.57 -5.38 -10.68
N ALA A 3 -18.66 -4.66 -10.47
CA ALA A 3 -19.02 -4.00 -9.22
C ALA A 3 -20.55 -4.15 -9.13
N PRO A 4 -21.12 -4.64 -8.02
CA PRO A 4 -21.01 -3.96 -6.73
C PRO A 4 -20.72 -4.89 -5.54
N ILE A 5 -20.10 -4.35 -4.47
CA ILE A 5 -20.03 -5.00 -3.15
C ILE A 5 -20.93 -4.20 -2.22
N GLN A 6 -22.00 -4.82 -1.71
CA GLN A 6 -22.64 -4.31 -0.50
C GLN A 6 -23.19 -5.46 0.33
N LYS A 7 -22.32 -6.00 1.19
CA LYS A 7 -22.76 -6.84 2.31
C LYS A 7 -22.35 -6.19 3.60
N ASN A 8 -23.36 -5.85 4.39
CA ASN A 8 -23.29 -5.02 5.59
C ASN A 8 -22.71 -5.77 6.81
N LYS A 9 -21.95 -6.85 6.57
CA LYS A 9 -21.21 -7.62 7.57
C LYS A 9 -19.72 -7.43 7.34
N ILE A 10 -18.99 -7.04 8.38
CA ILE A 10 -17.54 -6.76 8.33
C ILE A 10 -16.75 -7.97 7.79
N THR A 11 -17.26 -9.19 8.00
CA THR A 11 -16.65 -10.47 7.61
C THR A 11 -16.66 -10.75 6.10
N GLU A 12 -17.41 -10.00 5.28
CA GLU A 12 -17.66 -10.35 3.86
C GLU A 12 -17.12 -9.29 2.88
N ARG A 13 -16.10 -8.52 3.28
CA ARG A 13 -15.55 -7.40 2.48
C ARG A 13 -14.36 -7.77 1.58
N VAL A 14 -14.02 -9.04 1.49
CA VAL A 14 -12.86 -9.55 0.76
C VAL A 14 -13.31 -10.05 -0.61
N ALA A 15 -12.68 -9.55 -1.68
CA ALA A 15 -12.93 -10.02 -3.03
C ALA A 15 -12.24 -11.38 -3.25
N VAL A 16 -13.02 -12.35 -3.69
CA VAL A 16 -12.57 -13.73 -3.93
C VAL A 16 -13.07 -14.15 -5.31
N ASP A 17 -12.24 -14.85 -6.07
CA ASP A 17 -12.67 -15.46 -7.33
C ASP A 17 -13.73 -16.53 -7.05
N PRO A 18 -14.94 -16.45 -7.65
CA PRO A 18 -16.03 -17.37 -7.35
C PRO A 18 -15.80 -18.81 -7.87
N LYS A 19 -14.85 -19.00 -8.79
CA LYS A 19 -14.52 -20.31 -9.38
C LYS A 19 -13.32 -20.95 -8.69
N THR A 20 -12.30 -20.17 -8.35
CA THR A 20 -11.04 -20.69 -7.78
C THR A 20 -10.92 -20.48 -6.27
N GLY A 21 -11.70 -19.57 -5.68
CA GLY A 21 -11.55 -19.20 -4.29
C GLY A 21 -10.33 -18.31 -4.02
N GLU A 22 -9.65 -17.82 -5.07
CA GLU A 22 -8.44 -17.02 -4.91
C GLU A 22 -8.74 -15.62 -4.39
N PHE A 23 -7.92 -15.18 -3.43
CA PHE A 23 -7.97 -13.82 -2.93
C PHE A 23 -7.50 -12.81 -3.98
N GLN A 24 -8.35 -11.84 -4.29
CA GLN A 24 -8.03 -10.77 -5.24
C GLN A 24 -7.56 -9.52 -4.49
N ARG A 25 -6.26 -9.21 -4.61
CA ARG A 25 -5.67 -8.00 -4.03
C ARG A 25 -6.21 -6.76 -4.72
N LYS A 26 -6.57 -5.75 -3.93
CA LYS A 26 -6.89 -4.42 -4.46
C LYS A 26 -5.64 -3.79 -5.08
N PRO A 27 -5.78 -3.04 -6.19
CA PRO A 27 -4.66 -2.30 -6.76
C PRO A 27 -4.18 -1.23 -5.78
N SER A 28 -2.86 -1.02 -5.74
CA SER A 28 -2.26 0.08 -4.97
C SER A 28 -2.54 1.42 -5.66
N VAL A 29 -2.98 2.41 -4.87
CA VAL A 29 -3.40 3.74 -5.34
C VAL A 29 -2.29 4.78 -5.33
N PHE A 30 -1.25 4.62 -4.49
CA PHE A 30 -0.13 5.56 -4.38
C PHE A 30 1.12 4.94 -5.01
N ARG A 31 1.64 5.59 -6.05
CA ARG A 31 2.80 5.13 -6.82
C ARG A 31 3.80 6.24 -7.14
N ASP A 32 3.60 7.43 -6.59
CA ASP A 32 4.57 8.52 -6.70
C ASP A 32 5.90 8.14 -6.01
N ALA A 33 7.00 8.72 -6.48
CA ALA A 33 8.35 8.45 -5.98
C ALA A 33 9.04 9.72 -5.47
N ILE A 34 9.85 9.56 -4.43
CA ILE A 34 10.79 10.59 -3.96
C ILE A 34 12.01 10.57 -4.90
N SER A 35 12.41 11.72 -5.42
CA SER A 35 13.49 11.81 -6.42
C SER A 35 14.41 13.01 -6.20
N LYS A 36 15.70 12.81 -6.48
CA LYS A 36 16.73 13.86 -6.48
C LYS A 36 16.78 14.66 -7.80
N ALA A 37 15.94 14.32 -8.78
CA ALA A 37 15.91 15.03 -10.06
C ALA A 37 15.49 16.50 -9.88
N HIS A 38 16.02 17.38 -10.74
CA HIS A 38 15.65 18.79 -10.74
C HIS A 38 14.15 18.95 -11.07
N GLY A 39 13.42 19.70 -10.22
CA GLY A 39 11.98 19.90 -10.37
C GLY A 39 11.12 18.68 -9.97
N ALA A 40 11.66 17.71 -9.22
CA ALA A 40 10.88 16.58 -8.73
C ALA A 40 9.69 17.04 -7.88
N ARG A 41 8.52 16.42 -8.08
CA ARG A 41 7.31 16.68 -7.27
C ARG A 41 7.52 16.38 -5.78
N PHE A 42 8.38 15.40 -5.47
CA PHE A 42 8.71 15.00 -4.12
C PHE A 42 10.23 15.01 -3.89
N PRO A 43 10.83 16.17 -3.57
CA PRO A 43 12.25 16.25 -3.23
C PRO A 43 12.57 15.58 -1.88
N PRO A 44 13.80 15.04 -1.72
CA PRO A 44 14.28 14.44 -0.48
C PRO A 44 14.81 15.53 0.47
N GLU A 45 13.91 16.08 1.28
CA GLU A 45 14.23 17.11 2.28
C GLU A 45 14.06 16.57 3.71
N LYS A 46 14.89 17.05 4.64
CA LYS A 46 14.83 16.64 6.05
C LYS A 46 13.52 17.12 6.67
N GLY A 47 12.81 16.22 7.36
CA GLY A 47 11.55 16.53 8.05
C GLY A 47 10.31 16.61 7.15
N ARG A 48 10.45 16.46 5.82
CA ARG A 48 9.34 16.59 4.86
C ARG A 48 8.49 15.32 4.72
N ASN A 49 9.12 14.15 4.69
CA ASN A 49 8.45 12.87 4.46
C ASN A 49 8.31 12.08 5.78
N GLN A 50 7.09 11.65 6.09
CA GLN A 50 6.78 10.81 7.25
C GLN A 50 6.61 9.35 6.82
N LEU A 51 7.08 8.41 7.63
CA LEU A 51 6.98 6.97 7.38
C LEU A 51 6.06 6.34 8.43
N TYR A 52 4.92 5.82 7.99
CA TYR A 52 3.96 5.10 8.84
C TYR A 52 4.13 3.60 8.62
N VAL A 53 4.41 2.86 9.70
CA VAL A 53 4.74 1.43 9.64
C VAL A 53 4.15 0.68 10.83
N SER A 54 3.91 -0.61 10.63
CA SER A 54 3.61 -1.56 11.70
C SER A 54 4.72 -2.60 11.75
N TYR A 55 5.27 -2.87 12.95
CA TYR A 55 6.33 -3.87 13.16
C TYR A 55 5.92 -5.29 12.77
N ALA A 56 4.62 -5.59 12.76
CA ALA A 56 4.12 -6.91 12.38
C ALA A 56 3.96 -7.08 10.85
N CYS A 57 4.10 -6.00 10.06
CA CYS A 57 3.76 -6.03 8.63
C CYS A 57 4.98 -6.42 7.77
N PRO A 58 4.95 -7.58 7.08
CA PRO A 58 6.09 -8.01 6.25
C PRO A 58 6.33 -7.09 5.04
N TRP A 59 5.30 -6.42 4.53
CA TRP A 59 5.42 -5.46 3.42
C TRP A 59 6.12 -4.17 3.83
N ALA A 60 5.92 -3.74 5.08
CA ALA A 60 6.53 -2.53 5.61
C ALA A 60 7.95 -2.79 6.15
N HIS A 61 8.23 -4.03 6.55
CA HIS A 61 9.47 -4.41 7.22
C HIS A 61 10.74 -4.03 6.43
N GLY A 62 10.74 -4.21 5.10
CA GLY A 62 11.88 -3.81 4.27
C GLY A 62 12.23 -2.32 4.39
N THR A 63 11.22 -1.45 4.55
CA THR A 63 11.46 0.00 4.74
C THR A 63 12.07 0.33 6.10
N GLN A 64 11.81 -0.49 7.12
CA GLN A 64 12.42 -0.34 8.44
C GLN A 64 13.89 -0.78 8.41
N ILE A 65 14.18 -1.95 7.82
CA ILE A 65 15.55 -2.45 7.67
C ILE A 65 16.45 -1.41 6.97
N ILE A 66 16.00 -0.84 5.84
CA ILE A 66 16.79 0.12 5.06
C ILE A 66 16.98 1.46 5.79
N ARG A 67 16.08 1.78 6.73
CA ARG A 67 16.11 3.04 7.48
C ARG A 67 17.00 2.96 8.72
N GLU A 68 17.16 1.78 9.30
CA GLU A 68 18.09 1.58 10.41
C GLU A 68 19.54 1.86 9.93
N PRO A 69 20.36 2.51 10.77
CA PRO A 69 21.75 2.85 10.44
C PRO A 69 22.66 1.62 10.31
#